data_AF-A0A1G5T580-F1
#
_entry.id   AF-A0A1G5T580-F1
#
_cell.length_a   1.000
_cell.length_b   1.000
_cell.length_c   1.000
_cell.angle_alpha   90.00
_cell.angle_beta   90.00
_cell.angle_gamma   90.00
#
_symmetry.space_group_name_H-M   'P 1'
#
loop_
_entity.id
_entity.type
_entity.pdbx_description
1 polymer ?
#
loop_
_entity_poly.entity_id
_entity_poly.type
_entity_poly.pdbx_seq_one_letter_code
_entity_poly.pdbx_strand_id
1 'polypeptide(L)'
;MIKDEHTKDFLIAEYESSWQQVLNIDTRRGTFSNYYNLGFLGVLAFIVNFWSRPNPITWTTMVLITAVLVFSYLIANAVIRILESERKANVRYRKKINLIRENFLSDMTDPNILHYMQRKELGIKDFSNDEKTIDAVGGTLKYIYKMINLQKWALVLIGVLLWASFLSPFVVGCVDCIQKGA
;
A
#
# COMPACT_ATOMS: atom_id res chain seq x y z
N MET A 1 -32.96 24.41 -6.01
CA MET A 1 -32.49 25.58 -6.80
C MET A 1 -31.77 26.53 -5.85
N ILE A 2 -30.43 26.55 -5.90
CA ILE A 2 -29.61 27.44 -5.06
C ILE A 2 -29.90 28.88 -5.50
N LYS A 3 -30.45 29.69 -4.60
CA LYS A 3 -30.86 31.07 -4.89
C LYS A 3 -29.77 32.11 -4.63
N ASP A 4 -28.64 31.69 -4.07
CA ASP A 4 -27.55 32.56 -3.62
C ASP A 4 -26.25 32.23 -4.37
N GLU A 5 -25.69 33.22 -5.06
CA GLU A 5 -24.50 33.11 -5.92
C GLU A 5 -23.26 32.74 -5.09
N HIS A 6 -23.16 33.24 -3.86
CA HIS A 6 -22.09 32.88 -2.93
C HIS A 6 -22.14 31.41 -2.48
N THR A 7 -23.34 30.88 -2.25
CA THR A 7 -23.53 29.46 -1.92
C THR A 7 -23.12 28.56 -3.09
N LYS A 8 -23.36 29.01 -4.32
CA LYS A 8 -22.95 28.30 -5.54
C LYS A 8 -21.43 28.26 -5.69
N ASP A 9 -20.76 29.40 -5.57
CA ASP A 9 -19.30 29.50 -5.70
C ASP A 9 -18.59 28.67 -4.64
N PHE A 10 -19.11 28.66 -3.40
CA PHE A 10 -18.61 27.81 -2.34
C PHE A 10 -18.70 26.32 -2.70
N LEU A 11 -19.84 25.86 -3.24
CA LEU A 11 -20.05 24.46 -3.60
C LEU A 11 -19.17 24.01 -4.77
N ILE A 12 -18.92 24.89 -5.74
CA ILE A 12 -18.00 24.62 -6.85
C ILE A 12 -16.56 24.50 -6.33
N ALA A 13 -16.12 25.44 -5.50
CA ALA A 13 -14.79 25.38 -4.89
C ALA A 13 -14.60 24.12 -4.03
N GLU A 14 -15.62 23.73 -3.27
CA GLU A 14 -15.59 22.51 -2.44
C GLU A 14 -15.55 21.22 -3.29
N TYR A 15 -16.26 21.23 -4.43
CA TYR A 15 -16.25 20.15 -5.40
C TYR A 15 -14.87 19.97 -6.05
N GLU A 16 -14.26 21.07 -6.52
CA GLU A 16 -12.91 21.06 -7.10
C GLU A 16 -11.84 20.62 -6.07
N SER A 17 -11.90 21.17 -4.86
CA SER A 17 -11.00 20.78 -3.76
C SER A 17 -11.10 19.29 -3.46
N SER A 18 -12.32 18.75 -3.39
CA SER A 18 -12.53 17.32 -3.15
C SER A 18 -11.95 16.45 -4.27
N TRP A 19 -12.05 16.91 -5.53
CA TRP A 19 -11.46 16.24 -6.69
C TRP A 19 -9.94 16.24 -6.67
N GLN A 20 -9.32 17.38 -6.38
CA GLN A 20 -7.87 17.49 -6.24
C GLN A 20 -7.35 16.56 -5.14
N GLN A 21 -8.10 16.41 -4.04
CA GLN A 21 -7.74 15.47 -2.98
C GLN A 21 -7.80 14.00 -3.42
N VAL A 22 -8.80 13.60 -4.21
CA VAL A 22 -8.87 12.24 -4.77
C VAL A 22 -7.67 11.95 -5.68
N LEU A 23 -7.34 12.87 -6.59
CA LEU A 23 -6.20 12.73 -7.50
C LEU A 23 -4.86 12.67 -6.75
N ASN A 24 -4.68 13.54 -5.76
CA ASN A 24 -3.45 13.55 -4.95
C ASN A 24 -3.27 12.26 -4.14
N ILE A 25 -4.36 11.68 -3.63
CA ILE A 25 -4.31 10.39 -2.91
C ILE A 25 -3.84 9.28 -3.87
N ASP A 26 -4.35 9.21 -5.09
CA ASP A 26 -3.98 8.15 -6.05
C ASP A 26 -2.52 8.27 -6.51
N THR A 27 -2.02 9.47 -6.77
CA THR A 27 -0.59 9.71 -7.07
C THR A 27 0.31 9.34 -5.88
N ARG A 28 -0.06 9.75 -4.66
CA ARG A 28 0.72 9.48 -3.45
C ARG A 28 0.85 7.99 -3.17
N ARG A 29 -0.21 7.20 -3.40
CA ARG A 29 -0.19 5.73 -3.27
C ARG A 29 0.83 5.07 -4.19
N GLY A 30 0.89 5.48 -5.45
CA GLY A 30 1.85 4.95 -6.42
C GLY A 30 3.29 5.23 -6.00
N THR A 31 3.57 6.48 -5.62
CA THR A 31 4.88 6.90 -5.12
C THR A 31 5.28 6.14 -3.85
N PHE A 32 4.36 6.00 -2.90
CA PHE A 32 4.61 5.27 -1.65
C PHE A 32 4.91 3.79 -1.89
N SER A 33 4.14 3.15 -2.78
CA SER A 33 4.39 1.75 -3.18
C SER A 33 5.76 1.58 -3.83
N ASN A 34 6.20 2.53 -4.67
CA ASN A 34 7.51 2.46 -5.31
C ASN A 34 8.66 2.58 -4.29
N TYR A 35 8.57 3.53 -3.35
CA TYR A 35 9.58 3.65 -2.29
C TYR A 35 9.66 2.41 -1.41
N TYR A 36 8.50 1.84 -1.04
CA TYR A 36 8.47 0.60 -0.27
C TYR A 36 9.11 -0.57 -1.05
N ASN A 37 8.80 -0.72 -2.34
CA ASN A 37 9.40 -1.74 -3.20
C ASN A 37 10.92 -1.60 -3.33
N LEU A 38 11.41 -0.37 -3.50
CA LEU A 38 12.85 -0.10 -3.54
C LEU A 38 13.52 -0.45 -2.20
N GLY A 39 12.90 -0.09 -1.07
CA GLY A 39 13.37 -0.47 0.25
C GLY A 39 13.43 -1.99 0.44
N PHE A 40 12.39 -2.70 0.00
CA PHE A 40 12.34 -4.17 0.02
C PHE A 40 13.46 -4.81 -0.81
N LEU A 41 13.71 -4.31 -2.03
CA LEU A 41 14.84 -4.77 -2.85
C LEU A 41 16.19 -4.49 -2.20
N GLY A 42 16.34 -3.34 -1.52
CA GLY A 42 17.53 -3.02 -0.74
C GLY A 42 17.79 -4.02 0.39
N VAL A 43 16.74 -4.44 1.10
CA VAL A 43 16.82 -5.48 2.15
C VAL A 43 17.25 -6.83 1.56
N LEU A 44 16.70 -7.22 0.41
CA LEU A 44 17.13 -8.45 -0.27
C LEU A 44 18.59 -8.39 -0.71
N ALA A 45 19.01 -7.27 -1.32
CA ALA A 45 20.40 -7.07 -1.74
C ALA A 45 21.37 -7.13 -0.55
N PHE A 46 20.98 -6.53 0.58
CA PHE A 46 21.74 -6.61 1.83
C PHE A 46 21.92 -8.06 2.31
N ILE A 47 20.83 -8.83 2.38
CA ILE A 47 20.88 -10.25 2.82
C ILE A 47 21.76 -11.07 1.88
N VAL A 48 21.56 -10.93 0.56
CA VAL A 48 22.35 -11.65 -0.45
C VAL A 48 23.83 -11.32 -0.35
N ASN A 49 24.22 -10.06 -0.08
CA ASN A 49 25.62 -9.69 0.07
C ASN A 49 26.31 -10.38 1.25
N PHE A 50 25.61 -10.56 2.36
CA PHE A 50 26.18 -11.28 3.52
C PHE A 50 26.20 -12.78 3.29
N TRP A 51 25.19 -13.33 2.62
CA TRP A 51 25.08 -14.77 2.37
C TRP A 51 26.00 -15.28 1.26
N SER A 52 26.41 -14.42 0.33
CA SER A 52 27.32 -14.79 -0.77
C SER A 52 28.80 -14.79 -0.37
N ARG A 53 29.14 -14.29 0.83
CA ARG A 53 30.53 -14.28 1.30
C ARG A 53 30.95 -15.68 1.76
N PRO A 54 32.18 -16.10 1.44
CA PRO A 54 32.69 -17.43 1.83
C PRO A 54 32.97 -17.56 3.33
N ASN A 55 32.96 -16.45 4.08
CA ASN A 55 33.22 -16.47 5.51
C ASN A 55 31.99 -16.95 6.28
N PRO A 56 32.17 -17.76 7.34
CA PRO A 56 31.07 -18.19 8.19
C PRO A 56 30.39 -16.97 8.80
N ILE A 57 29.05 -16.97 8.76
CA ILE A 57 28.24 -15.92 9.33
C ILE A 57 28.36 -16.00 10.85
N THR A 58 28.63 -14.86 11.48
CA THR A 58 28.74 -14.78 12.94
C THR A 58 27.36 -14.58 13.59
N TRP A 59 27.24 -14.94 14.86
CA TRP A 59 26.01 -14.68 15.64
C TRP A 59 25.58 -13.22 15.62
N THR A 60 26.52 -12.28 15.71
CA THR A 60 26.21 -10.84 15.67
C THR A 60 25.64 -10.42 14.31
N THR A 61 26.19 -10.93 13.21
CA THR A 61 25.64 -10.73 11.86
C THR A 61 24.23 -11.31 11.75
N MET A 62 23.99 -12.51 12.30
CA MET A 62 22.68 -13.16 12.26
C MET A 62 21.61 -12.38 13.04
N VAL A 63 21.98 -11.84 14.22
CA VAL A 63 21.11 -10.95 15.00
C VAL A 63 20.79 -9.66 14.21
N LEU A 64 21.79 -9.07 13.56
CA LEU A 64 21.60 -7.88 12.72
C LEU A 64 20.66 -8.13 11.55
N ILE A 65 20.85 -9.23 10.81
CA ILE A 65 19.96 -9.63 9.70
C ILE A 65 18.53 -9.85 10.22
N THR A 66 18.39 -10.52 11.37
CA THR A 66 17.07 -10.74 12.00
C THR A 66 16.39 -9.42 12.37
N ALA A 67 17.13 -8.47 12.96
CA ALA A 67 16.61 -7.15 13.29
C ALA A 67 16.13 -6.39 12.03
N VAL A 68 16.89 -6.43 10.93
CA VAL A 68 16.50 -5.83 9.64
C VAL A 68 15.23 -6.47 9.08
N LEU A 69 15.11 -7.80 9.14
CA LEU A 69 13.92 -8.52 8.69
C LEU A 69 12.68 -8.16 9.51
N VAL A 70 12.80 -8.14 10.84
CA VAL A 70 11.72 -7.75 11.75
C VAL A 70 11.31 -6.29 11.51
N PHE A 71 12.27 -5.38 11.39
CA PHE A 71 11.99 -3.97 11.10
C PHE A 71 11.29 -3.79 9.75
N SER A 72 11.72 -4.52 8.72
CA SER A 72 11.09 -4.52 7.39
C SER A 72 9.66 -5.05 7.43
N TYR A 73 9.40 -6.07 8.25
CA TYR A 73 8.06 -6.60 8.48
C TYR A 73 7.15 -5.58 9.19
N LEU A 74 7.66 -4.85 10.19
CA LEU A 74 6.93 -3.79 10.87
C LEU A 74 6.60 -2.63 9.93
N ILE A 75 7.56 -2.22 9.08
CA ILE A 75 7.31 -1.21 8.03
C ILE A 75 6.19 -1.66 7.11
N ALA A 76 6.21 -2.91 6.65
CA ALA A 76 5.15 -3.46 5.78
C ALA A 76 3.76 -3.33 6.41
N ASN A 77 3.63 -3.59 7.72
CA ASN A 77 2.38 -3.40 8.46
C ASN A 77 1.97 -1.93 8.55
N ALA A 78 2.92 -1.03 8.79
CA ALA A 78 2.65 0.40 8.81
C ALA A 78 2.15 0.90 7.44
N VAL A 79 2.79 0.45 6.35
CA VAL A 79 2.36 0.76 4.98
C VAL A 79 0.92 0.32 4.73
N ILE A 80 0.57 -0.92 5.08
CA ILE A 80 -0.80 -1.45 4.91
C ILE A 80 -1.82 -0.55 5.63
N ARG A 81 -1.55 -0.18 6.88
CA ARG A 81 -2.44 0.69 7.67
C ARG A 81 -2.59 2.09 7.06
N ILE A 82 -1.50 2.67 6.55
CA ILE A 82 -1.53 3.96 5.86
C ILE A 82 -2.42 3.85 4.61
N LEU A 83 -2.19 2.85 3.76
CA LEU A 83 -2.99 2.63 2.55
C LEU A 83 -4.48 2.41 2.89
N GLU A 84 -4.78 1.73 4.01
CA GLU A 84 -6.17 1.52 4.45
C GLU A 84 -6.82 2.84 4.89
N SER A 85 -6.07 3.67 5.61
CA SER A 85 -6.53 5.00 6.02
C SER A 85 -6.80 5.89 4.80
N GLU A 86 -5.93 5.83 3.78
CA GLU A 86 -6.10 6.54 2.53
C GLU A 86 -7.29 6.01 1.73
N ARG A 87 -7.55 4.69 1.77
CA ARG A 87 -8.75 4.11 1.13
C ARG A 87 -10.02 4.70 1.73
N LYS A 88 -10.11 4.75 3.06
CA LYS A 88 -11.24 5.36 3.76
C LYS A 88 -11.40 6.84 3.41
N ALA A 89 -10.29 7.58 3.30
CA ALA A 89 -10.33 8.98 2.89
C ALA A 89 -10.83 9.14 1.44
N ASN A 90 -10.31 8.36 0.50
CA ASN A 90 -10.74 8.41 -0.90
C ASN A 90 -12.24 8.09 -1.06
N VAL A 91 -12.75 7.07 -0.36
CA VAL A 91 -14.20 6.77 -0.31
C VAL A 91 -15.00 7.95 0.24
N ARG A 92 -14.52 8.63 1.29
CA ARG A 92 -15.18 9.81 1.86
C ARG A 92 -15.28 10.95 0.85
N TYR A 93 -14.18 11.28 0.16
CA TYR A 93 -14.19 12.34 -0.85
C TYR A 93 -15.05 12.00 -2.06
N ARG A 94 -15.04 10.74 -2.53
CA ARG A 94 -15.94 10.28 -3.59
C ARG A 94 -17.42 10.42 -3.21
N LYS A 95 -17.79 10.03 -1.98
CA LYS A 95 -19.15 10.22 -1.47
C LYS A 95 -19.53 11.70 -1.40
N LYS A 96 -18.62 12.57 -0.97
CA LYS A 96 -18.82 14.02 -0.92
C LYS A 96 -19.03 14.62 -2.31
N ILE A 97 -18.21 14.23 -3.29
CA ILE A 97 -18.34 14.63 -4.70
C ILE A 97 -19.71 14.21 -5.25
N ASN A 98 -20.15 12.98 -5.00
CA ASN A 98 -21.46 12.49 -5.44
C ASN A 98 -22.61 13.25 -4.77
N LEU A 99 -22.54 13.52 -3.46
CA LEU A 99 -23.57 14.29 -2.74
C LEU A 99 -23.69 15.74 -3.25
N ILE A 100 -22.56 16.42 -3.47
CA ILE A 100 -22.54 17.78 -4.01
C ILE A 100 -23.12 17.76 -5.43
N ARG A 101 -22.75 16.76 -6.24
CA ARG A 101 -23.28 16.61 -7.60
C ARG A 101 -24.79 16.35 -7.62
N GLU A 102 -25.26 15.32 -6.94
CA GLU A 102 -26.65 14.86 -7.01
C GLU A 102 -27.64 15.86 -6.40
N ASN A 103 -27.28 16.51 -5.28
CA ASN A 103 -28.21 17.37 -4.56
C ASN A 103 -28.15 18.85 -4.97
N PHE A 104 -27.04 19.29 -5.58
CA PHE A 104 -26.79 20.72 -5.77
C PHE A 104 -26.43 21.12 -7.20
N LEU A 105 -25.75 20.24 -7.96
CA LEU A 105 -25.19 20.57 -9.27
C LEU A 105 -25.78 19.74 -10.42
N SER A 106 -26.84 18.95 -10.19
CA SER A 106 -27.43 18.02 -11.16
C SER A 106 -27.90 18.70 -12.45
N ASP A 107 -28.34 19.96 -12.34
CA ASP A 107 -28.97 20.72 -13.43
C ASP A 107 -28.06 21.84 -13.98
N MET A 108 -26.78 21.88 -13.57
CA MET A 108 -25.85 22.97 -13.93
C MET A 108 -24.87 22.55 -15.03
N THR A 109 -24.88 23.28 -16.14
CA THR A 109 -23.88 23.22 -17.22
C THR A 109 -22.68 24.11 -16.92
N ASP A 110 -21.94 23.82 -15.85
CA ASP A 110 -20.67 24.49 -15.57
C ASP A 110 -19.51 23.77 -16.30
N PRO A 111 -18.70 24.47 -17.12
CA PRO A 111 -17.59 23.87 -17.84
C PRO A 111 -16.53 23.23 -16.92
N ASN A 112 -16.32 23.75 -15.71
CA ASN A 112 -15.36 23.17 -14.76
C ASN A 112 -15.86 21.81 -14.23
N ILE A 113 -17.16 21.70 -13.96
CA ILE A 113 -17.80 20.45 -13.53
C ILE A 113 -17.75 19.42 -14.66
N LEU A 114 -18.01 19.84 -15.90
CA LEU A 114 -17.93 19.02 -17.11
C LEU A 114 -16.54 18.41 -17.33
N HIS A 115 -15.46 19.18 -17.11
CA HIS A 115 -14.09 18.67 -17.19
C HIS A 115 -13.86 17.47 -16.25
N TYR A 116 -14.38 17.53 -15.02
CA TYR A 116 -14.26 16.42 -14.07
C TYR A 116 -15.20 15.25 -14.37
N MET A 117 -16.39 15.52 -14.95
CA MET A 117 -17.36 14.49 -15.36
C MET A 117 -16.86 13.61 -16.51
N GLN A 118 -16.00 14.12 -17.38
CA GLN A 118 -15.43 13.33 -18.47
C GLN A 118 -14.44 12.24 -17.98
N ARG A 119 -13.97 12.30 -16.73
CA ARG A 119 -13.03 11.33 -16.14
C ARG A 119 -13.73 10.07 -15.59
N LYS A 120 -14.40 9.31 -16.46
CA LYS A 120 -15.11 8.05 -16.12
C LYS A 120 -14.20 7.00 -15.46
N GLU A 121 -12.92 7.02 -15.79
CA GLU A 121 -11.89 6.09 -15.29
C GLU A 121 -11.69 6.16 -13.77
N LEU A 122 -12.11 7.25 -13.15
CA LEU A 122 -11.99 7.47 -11.71
C LEU A 122 -13.19 6.96 -10.93
N GLY A 123 -14.19 6.32 -11.55
CA GLY A 123 -15.24 5.58 -10.84
C GLY A 123 -16.31 6.42 -10.19
N ILE A 124 -16.60 7.57 -10.77
CA ILE A 124 -17.74 8.40 -10.37
C ILE A 124 -18.93 7.90 -11.19
N LYS A 125 -20.04 7.61 -10.50
CA LYS A 125 -21.28 7.10 -11.11
C LYS A 125 -21.68 8.00 -12.28
N ASP A 126 -21.64 7.48 -13.50
CA ASP A 126 -22.41 8.05 -14.58
C ASP A 126 -23.83 7.54 -14.43
N PHE A 127 -24.75 8.44 -14.03
CA PHE A 127 -26.21 8.30 -14.15
C PHE A 127 -26.86 6.95 -13.78
N SER A 128 -26.24 6.12 -12.94
CA SER A 128 -26.78 4.80 -12.60
C SER A 128 -26.69 4.53 -11.10
N ASN A 129 -27.83 4.14 -10.56
CA ASN A 129 -28.17 3.92 -9.16
C ASN A 129 -27.34 2.86 -8.40
N ASP A 130 -26.22 2.38 -8.92
CA ASP A 130 -25.50 1.25 -8.32
C ASP A 130 -24.46 1.70 -7.29
N GLU A 131 -24.83 1.79 -6.01
CA GLU A 131 -23.88 1.93 -4.88
C GLU A 131 -22.71 0.92 -4.93
N LYS A 132 -22.93 -0.25 -5.55
CA LYS A 132 -21.94 -1.33 -5.69
C LYS A 132 -20.73 -0.97 -6.57
N THR A 133 -20.83 0.01 -7.46
CA THR A 133 -19.73 0.35 -8.40
C THR A 133 -18.68 1.27 -7.80
N ILE A 134 -19.01 2.07 -6.78
CA ILE A 134 -18.07 3.01 -6.13
C ILE A 134 -16.98 2.24 -5.37
N ASP A 135 -17.34 1.11 -4.76
CA ASP A 135 -16.39 0.24 -4.04
C ASP A 135 -15.47 -0.58 -4.98
N ALA A 136 -15.87 -0.73 -6.25
CA ALA A 136 -15.11 -1.46 -7.26
C ALA A 136 -13.97 -0.63 -7.86
N VAL A 137 -14.08 0.71 -7.83
CA VAL A 137 -13.03 1.59 -8.39
C VAL A 137 -11.93 1.80 -7.36
N GLY A 138 -10.93 0.92 -7.48
CA GLY A 138 -9.73 0.84 -6.65
C GLY A 138 -8.89 -0.41 -6.94
N GLY A 139 -9.04 -0.99 -8.15
CA GLY A 139 -8.44 -2.26 -8.53
C GLY A 139 -6.91 -2.30 -8.39
N THR A 140 -6.23 -1.17 -8.64
CA THR A 140 -4.79 -0.99 -8.42
C THR A 140 -4.38 -1.19 -6.96
N LEU A 141 -5.19 -0.74 -6.01
CA LEU A 141 -4.93 -0.89 -4.58
C LEU A 141 -4.93 -2.37 -4.17
N LYS A 142 -5.82 -3.18 -4.74
CA LYS A 142 -5.88 -4.63 -4.47
C LYS A 142 -4.58 -5.34 -4.86
N TYR A 143 -3.98 -4.95 -5.99
CA TYR A 143 -2.68 -5.49 -6.41
C TYR A 143 -1.54 -5.02 -5.50
N ILE A 144 -1.54 -3.74 -5.09
CA ILE A 144 -0.54 -3.21 -4.14
C ILE A 144 -0.61 -3.96 -2.80
N TYR A 145 -1.80 -4.15 -2.21
CA TYR A 145 -1.95 -4.93 -0.98
C TYR A 145 -1.50 -6.38 -1.14
N LYS A 146 -1.86 -7.02 -2.26
CA LYS A 146 -1.44 -8.40 -2.54
C LYS A 146 0.08 -8.50 -2.63
N MET A 147 0.72 -7.53 -3.28
CA MET A 147 2.19 -7.46 -3.42
C MET A 147 2.87 -7.29 -2.06
N ILE A 148 2.42 -6.33 -1.24
CA ILE A 148 3.00 -6.10 0.10
C ILE A 148 2.82 -7.33 1.00
N ASN A 149 1.64 -7.97 0.97
CA ASN A 149 1.42 -9.20 1.72
C ASN A 149 2.33 -10.34 1.23
N LEU A 150 2.53 -10.47 -0.07
CA LEU A 150 3.44 -11.46 -0.63
C LEU A 150 4.89 -11.20 -0.19
N GLN A 151 5.32 -9.93 -0.19
CA GLN A 151 6.63 -9.53 0.33
C GLN A 151 6.79 -9.83 1.83
N LYS A 152 5.75 -9.61 2.64
CA LYS A 152 5.76 -10.00 4.06
C LYS A 152 5.99 -11.50 4.26
N TRP A 153 5.24 -12.32 3.53
CA TRP A 153 5.41 -13.78 3.61
C TRP A 153 6.78 -14.23 3.10
N ALA A 154 7.30 -13.59 2.05
CA ALA A 154 8.65 -13.82 1.58
C ALA A 154 9.70 -13.49 2.68
N LEU A 155 9.56 -12.38 3.41
CA LEU A 155 10.47 -12.05 4.52
C LEU A 155 10.45 -13.11 5.62
N VAL A 156 9.27 -13.62 5.98
CA VAL A 156 9.13 -14.69 6.99
C VAL A 156 9.80 -15.96 6.50
N LEU A 157 9.53 -16.38 5.26
CA LEU A 157 10.13 -17.57 4.66
C LEU A 157 11.66 -17.46 4.60
N ILE A 158 12.18 -16.31 4.15
CA ILE A 158 13.61 -16.01 4.13
C ILE A 158 14.19 -16.12 5.54
N GLY A 159 13.56 -15.49 6.54
CA GLY A 159 14.00 -15.57 7.93
C GLY A 159 14.11 -17.00 8.44
N VAL A 160 13.09 -17.83 8.19
CA VAL A 160 13.09 -19.25 8.57
C VAL A 160 14.23 -20.01 7.89
N LEU A 161 14.42 -19.82 6.58
CA LEU A 161 15.48 -20.49 5.81
C LEU A 161 16.88 -20.08 6.27
N LEU A 162 17.09 -18.79 6.56
CA LEU A 162 18.38 -18.29 7.07
C LEU A 162 18.70 -18.92 8.43
N TRP A 163 17.75 -18.97 9.35
CA TRP A 163 17.94 -19.59 10.67
C TRP A 163 18.16 -21.10 10.57
N ALA A 164 17.40 -21.80 9.71
CA ALA A 164 17.59 -23.22 9.47
C ALA A 164 18.99 -23.52 8.92
N SER A 165 19.45 -22.73 7.94
CA SER A 165 20.79 -22.88 7.36
C SER A 165 21.92 -22.48 8.32
N PHE A 166 21.68 -21.53 9.22
CA PHE A 166 22.66 -21.11 10.22
C PHE A 166 22.82 -22.16 11.33
N LEU A 167 21.72 -22.80 11.74
CA LEU A 167 21.71 -23.79 12.83
C LEU A 167 22.01 -25.22 12.36
N SER A 168 21.82 -25.55 11.08
CA SER A 168 22.03 -26.91 10.56
C SER A 168 23.42 -27.50 10.86
N PRO A 169 24.55 -26.76 10.80
CA PRO A 169 25.86 -27.33 11.11
C PRO A 169 26.00 -27.68 12.59
N PHE A 170 25.35 -26.93 13.48
CA PHE A 170 25.36 -27.18 14.93
C PHE A 170 24.55 -28.42 15.29
N VAL A 171 23.43 -28.64 14.62
CA VAL A 171 22.58 -29.83 14.83
C VAL A 171 23.32 -31.09 14.37
N VAL A 172 23.94 -31.08 13.19
CA VAL A 172 24.71 -32.22 12.67
C VAL A 172 25.92 -32.51 13.57
N GLY A 173 26.67 -31.49 13.99
CA GLY A 173 27.82 -31.66 14.88
C GLY A 173 27.46 -32.24 16.26
N CYS A 174 26.28 -31.92 16.80
CA CYS A 174 25.80 -32.50 18.06
C CYS A 174 25.45 -33.99 17.91
N VAL A 175 24.81 -34.36 16.79
CA VAL A 175 24.45 -35.77 16.51
C VAL A 175 25.71 -36.63 16.34
N ASP A 176 26.72 -36.13 15.63
CA ASP A 176 27.99 -36.84 15.43
C ASP A 176 28.78 -37.01 16.75
N CYS A 177 28.73 -36.03 17.65
CA CYS A 177 29.34 -36.14 18.98
C CYS A 177 28.66 -37.18 19.86
N ILE A 178 27.32 -37.29 19.79
CA ILE A 178 26.56 -38.29 20.55
C ILE A 178 26.87 -39.70 20.01
N GLN A 179 27.00 -39.88 18.69
CA GLN A 179 27.31 -41.18 18.09
C GLN A 179 28.76 -41.65 18.31
N LYS A 180 29.72 -40.74 18.46
CA LYS A 180 31.12 -41.08 18.75
C LYS A 180 31.44 -41.21 20.25
N GLY A 181 30.51 -40.80 21.11
CA GLY A 181 30.63 -40.87 22.58
C GLY A 181 29.87 -42.03 23.23
N ALA A 182 29.23 -42.89 22.45
CA ALA A 182 28.57 -44.14 22.86
C ALA A 182 29.32 -45.35 22.30
#